data_AF-A0A662RSB5-F1
#
_entry.id   AF-A0A662RSB5-F1
#
_cell.length_a   1.000
_cell.length_b   1.000
_cell.length_c   1.000
_cell.angle_alpha   90.00
_cell.angle_beta   90.00
_cell.angle_gamma   90.00
#
_symmetry.space_group_name_H-M   'P 1'
#
loop_
_entity.id
_entity.type
_entity.pdbx_description
1 polymer ?
#
loop_
_entity_poly.entity_id
_entity_poly.type
_entity_poly.pdbx_seq_one_letter_code
_entity_poly.pdbx_strand_id
1 'polypeptide(L)'
;MTKTWGRYDPIDIAGGINVAKEYVISSGSVMVSKEQIIAWNPDIILIHGVSPPHRISIDDVLVDPDLQTVNAVKNRNVNYTKGYAIGWDPATGLTECFYMAKLFHPDKFEDLNEEEEGNEILEKFYGIDGLYTKMLDLSDRYRWR
;
A
#
# COMPACT_ATOMS: atom_id res chain seq x y z
N MET A 1 13.73 -9.25 -10.37
CA MET A 1 13.33 -9.91 -9.12
C MET A 1 13.02 -8.86 -8.07
N THR A 2 11.85 -8.92 -7.45
CA THR A 2 11.42 -8.07 -6.33
C THR A 2 11.17 -8.92 -5.08
N LYS A 3 10.95 -8.29 -3.94
CA LYS A 3 10.68 -8.95 -2.65
C LYS A 3 9.31 -8.52 -2.15
N THR A 4 8.45 -9.47 -1.79
CA THR A 4 7.11 -9.19 -1.24
C THR A 4 6.86 -9.97 0.04
N TRP A 5 5.99 -9.45 0.90
CA TRP A 5 5.59 -10.07 2.16
C TRP A 5 4.24 -10.78 1.99
N GLY A 6 4.15 -12.01 2.50
CA GLY A 6 2.92 -12.82 2.42
C GLY A 6 1.88 -12.40 3.46
N ARG A 7 2.33 -11.74 4.53
CA ARG A 7 1.45 -11.18 5.56
C ARG A 7 1.62 -9.67 5.62
N TYR A 8 0.51 -8.98 5.49
CA TYR A 8 0.42 -7.54 5.69
C TYR A 8 -1.02 -7.20 6.12
N ASP A 9 -1.24 -7.13 7.43
CA ASP A 9 -2.58 -7.17 8.04
C ASP A 9 -3.53 -6.06 7.54
N PRO A 10 -3.10 -4.81 7.29
CA PRO A 10 -3.94 -3.80 6.64
C PRO A 10 -4.58 -4.23 5.31
N ILE A 11 -3.93 -5.09 4.52
CA ILE A 11 -4.53 -5.61 3.28
C ILE A 11 -5.75 -6.48 3.62
N ASP A 12 -5.57 -7.43 4.55
CA ASP A 12 -6.64 -8.36 4.96
C ASP A 12 -7.80 -7.60 5.64
N ILE A 13 -7.49 -6.61 6.50
CA ILE A 13 -8.49 -5.79 7.21
C ILE A 13 -9.30 -4.94 6.22
N ALA A 14 -8.64 -4.37 5.20
CA ALA A 14 -9.30 -3.58 4.17
C ALA A 14 -10.10 -4.43 3.16
N GLY A 15 -10.13 -5.76 3.30
CA GLY A 15 -10.86 -6.67 2.40
C GLY A 15 -10.09 -7.03 1.12
N GLY A 16 -8.80 -6.73 1.05
CA GLY A 16 -7.93 -7.09 -0.07
C GLY A 16 -7.47 -8.55 -0.03
N ILE A 17 -7.08 -9.07 -1.19
CA ILE A 17 -6.48 -10.40 -1.33
C ILE A 17 -4.99 -10.24 -1.64
N ASN A 18 -4.12 -10.61 -0.71
CA ASN A 18 -2.69 -10.66 -0.98
C ASN A 18 -2.35 -11.92 -1.80
N VAL A 19 -2.12 -11.75 -3.10
CA VAL A 19 -1.77 -12.84 -4.03
C VAL A 19 -0.48 -13.60 -3.64
N ALA A 20 0.37 -13.01 -2.81
CA ALA A 20 1.60 -13.64 -2.33
C ALA A 20 1.42 -14.43 -1.01
N LYS A 21 0.23 -14.41 -0.38
CA LYS A 21 -0.02 -14.96 0.95
C LYS A 21 0.38 -16.44 1.09
N GLU A 22 0.00 -17.26 0.13
CA GLU A 22 0.27 -18.71 0.13
C GLU A 22 1.70 -19.06 -0.32
N TYR A 23 2.42 -18.11 -0.94
CA TYR A 23 3.76 -18.30 -1.48
C TYR A 23 4.86 -18.00 -0.46
N VAL A 24 4.48 -17.55 0.74
CA VAL A 24 5.40 -17.35 1.84
C VAL A 24 5.22 -18.46 2.87
N ILE A 25 6.21 -19.34 2.92
CA ILE A 25 6.30 -20.38 3.94
C ILE A 25 6.80 -19.69 5.22
N SER A 26 5.90 -19.37 6.16
CA SER A 26 6.10 -18.69 7.47
C SER A 26 6.07 -17.15 7.48
N SER A 27 6.39 -16.52 8.63
CA SER A 27 6.48 -15.07 8.81
C SER A 27 7.67 -14.50 8.05
N GLY A 28 7.47 -14.15 6.79
CA GLY A 28 8.56 -13.70 5.95
C GLY A 28 8.14 -13.10 4.62
N SER A 29 9.10 -13.12 3.72
CA SER A 29 9.02 -12.54 2.39
C SER A 29 9.52 -13.53 1.36
N VAL A 30 8.98 -13.47 0.16
CA VAL A 30 9.42 -14.27 -0.97
C VAL A 30 9.97 -13.37 -2.07
N MET A 31 10.95 -13.89 -2.81
CA MET A 31 11.45 -13.26 -4.03
C MET A 31 10.50 -13.59 -5.18
N VAL A 32 10.02 -12.56 -5.86
CA VAL A 32 9.01 -12.67 -6.92
C VAL A 32 9.61 -12.18 -8.24
N SER A 33 9.42 -12.97 -9.30
CA SER A 33 9.82 -12.61 -10.67
C SER A 33 8.69 -11.82 -11.36
N LYS A 34 8.98 -11.17 -12.50
CA LYS A 34 7.93 -10.46 -13.23
C LYS A 34 6.88 -11.44 -13.79
N GLU A 35 7.32 -12.62 -14.24
CA GLU A 35 6.46 -13.70 -14.73
C GLU A 35 5.46 -14.14 -13.67
N GLN A 36 5.87 -14.16 -12.40
CA GLN A 36 4.96 -14.48 -11.30
C GLN A 36 3.95 -13.35 -11.04
N ILE A 37 4.35 -12.08 -11.16
CA ILE A 37 3.41 -10.94 -11.08
C ILE A 37 2.39 -11.02 -12.21
N ILE A 38 2.83 -11.35 -13.42
CA ILE A 38 1.97 -11.55 -14.59
C ILE A 38 1.00 -12.71 -14.35
N ALA A 39 1.48 -13.83 -13.80
CA ALA A 39 0.65 -15.00 -13.50
C ALA A 39 -0.40 -14.73 -12.41
N TRP A 40 -0.08 -13.92 -11.40
CA TRP A 40 -1.04 -13.48 -10.39
C TRP A 40 -2.04 -12.44 -10.93
N ASN A 41 -1.62 -11.62 -11.90
CA ASN A 41 -2.42 -10.57 -12.51
C ASN A 41 -3.20 -9.70 -11.49
N PRO A 42 -2.53 -9.05 -10.52
CA PRO A 42 -3.20 -8.29 -9.48
C PRO A 42 -3.93 -7.05 -10.03
N ASP A 43 -5.02 -6.68 -9.38
CA ASP A 43 -5.79 -5.46 -9.70
C ASP A 43 -5.15 -4.18 -9.14
N ILE A 44 -4.34 -4.31 -8.07
CA ILE A 44 -3.60 -3.23 -7.41
C ILE A 44 -2.16 -3.69 -7.18
N ILE A 45 -1.18 -2.83 -7.45
CA ILE A 45 0.21 -3.02 -7.00
C ILE A 45 0.54 -1.98 -5.94
N LEU A 46 1.03 -2.45 -4.79
CA LEU A 46 1.51 -1.61 -3.70
C LEU A 46 3.05 -1.64 -3.64
N ILE A 47 3.69 -0.50 -3.85
CA ILE A 47 5.15 -0.33 -3.78
C ILE A 47 5.53 0.08 -2.35
N HIS A 48 6.36 -0.73 -1.70
CA HIS A 48 6.86 -0.41 -0.36
C HIS A 48 7.85 0.76 -0.42
N GLY A 49 7.48 1.88 0.19
CA GLY A 49 8.31 3.08 0.32
C GLY A 49 7.48 4.31 -0.03
N VAL A 50 7.08 5.08 0.98
CA VAL A 50 6.17 6.22 0.78
C VAL A 50 6.88 7.55 0.59
N SER A 51 8.11 7.70 1.09
CA SER A 51 8.85 8.95 1.03
C SER A 51 10.03 8.85 0.06
N PRO A 52 10.29 9.90 -0.75
CA PRO A 52 11.41 9.91 -1.66
C PRO A 52 12.77 9.93 -0.92
N PRO A 53 13.86 9.48 -1.57
CA PRO A 53 13.90 8.95 -2.93
C PRO A 53 13.40 7.50 -3.04
N HIS A 54 12.69 7.21 -4.12
CA HIS A 54 12.16 5.87 -4.39
C HIS A 54 13.16 5.00 -5.12
N ARG A 55 13.32 3.75 -4.67
CA ARG A 55 14.12 2.74 -5.38
C ARG A 55 13.44 2.27 -6.66
N ILE A 56 12.11 2.17 -6.62
CA ILE A 56 11.23 1.82 -7.74
C ILE A 56 10.13 2.85 -7.72
N SER A 57 10.00 3.61 -8.79
CA SER A 57 8.92 4.57 -8.95
C SER A 57 7.65 3.92 -9.48
N ILE A 58 6.50 4.58 -9.31
CA ILE A 58 5.25 4.18 -9.99
C ILE A 58 5.46 4.14 -11.51
N ASP A 59 6.13 5.15 -12.07
CA ASP A 59 6.38 5.21 -13.51
C ASP A 59 7.23 4.04 -14.01
N ASP A 60 8.26 3.62 -13.24
CA ASP A 60 9.07 2.44 -13.58
C ASP A 60 8.20 1.19 -13.77
N VAL A 61 7.16 1.02 -12.94
CA VAL A 61 6.22 -0.11 -13.03
C VAL A 61 5.25 0.06 -14.19
N LEU A 62 4.74 1.29 -14.41
CA LEU A 62 3.74 1.56 -15.45
C LEU A 62 4.32 1.46 -16.87
N VAL A 63 5.59 1.81 -17.06
CA VAL A 63 6.27 1.75 -18.38
C VAL A 63 7.02 0.44 -18.61
N ASP A 64 7.03 -0.48 -17.64
CA ASP A 64 7.71 -1.76 -17.77
C ASP A 64 7.05 -2.60 -18.89
N PRO A 65 7.77 -2.92 -19.98
CA PRO A 65 7.19 -3.61 -21.13
C PRO A 65 6.65 -5.01 -20.79
N ASP A 66 7.21 -5.66 -19.76
CA ASP A 66 6.81 -7.02 -19.38
C ASP A 66 5.47 -7.00 -18.60
N LEU A 67 5.15 -5.91 -17.91
CA LEU A 67 3.99 -5.81 -17.03
C LEU A 67 2.74 -5.24 -17.70
N GLN A 68 2.80 -4.92 -19.00
CA GLN A 68 1.70 -4.24 -19.72
C GLN A 68 0.39 -5.04 -19.77
N THR A 69 0.44 -6.36 -19.55
CA THR A 69 -0.77 -7.20 -19.50
C THR A 69 -1.45 -7.22 -18.12
N VAL A 70 -0.75 -6.76 -17.08
CA VAL A 70 -1.21 -6.80 -15.67
C VAL A 70 -2.34 -5.79 -15.44
N ASN A 71 -3.42 -6.21 -14.78
CA ASN A 71 -4.59 -5.37 -14.49
C ASN A 71 -4.22 -4.05 -13.80
N ALA A 72 -3.42 -4.11 -12.73
CA ALA A 72 -2.94 -2.92 -12.03
C ALA A 72 -2.23 -1.92 -12.96
N VAL A 73 -1.42 -2.38 -13.92
CA VAL A 73 -0.70 -1.51 -14.87
C VAL A 73 -1.65 -0.91 -15.89
N LYS A 74 -2.51 -1.72 -16.51
CA LYS A 74 -3.53 -1.27 -17.49
C LYS A 74 -4.45 -0.20 -16.89
N ASN A 75 -4.86 -0.38 -15.64
CA ASN A 75 -5.77 0.50 -14.92
C ASN A 75 -5.04 1.63 -14.17
N ARG A 76 -3.70 1.71 -14.29
CA ARG A 76 -2.84 2.65 -13.56
C ARG A 76 -3.06 2.64 -12.04
N ASN A 77 -3.39 1.48 -11.49
CA ASN A 77 -3.63 1.26 -10.07
C ASN A 77 -2.35 0.74 -9.38
N VAL A 78 -1.33 1.58 -9.40
CA VAL A 78 -0.02 1.33 -8.81
C VAL A 78 0.25 2.46 -7.82
N ASN A 79 0.39 2.12 -6.53
CA ASN A 79 0.43 3.11 -5.45
C ASN A 79 1.54 2.79 -4.45
N TYR A 80 2.06 3.82 -3.78
CA TYR A 80 2.95 3.58 -2.65
C TYR A 80 2.18 3.17 -1.40
N THR A 81 2.83 2.38 -0.55
CA THR A 81 2.36 1.95 0.76
C THR A 81 3.51 2.05 1.75
N LYS A 82 3.18 2.30 3.03
CA LYS A 82 4.20 2.26 4.09
C LYS A 82 4.90 0.91 4.12
N GLY A 83 4.17 -0.15 3.76
CA GLY A 83 4.68 -1.50 3.63
C GLY A 83 4.97 -2.14 4.98
N TYR A 84 5.26 -3.43 4.94
CA TYR A 84 5.54 -4.21 6.14
C TYR A 84 6.87 -3.81 6.80
N ALA A 85 6.83 -3.60 8.13
CA ALA A 85 8.01 -3.41 8.97
C ALA A 85 7.91 -4.24 10.26
N ILE A 86 9.03 -4.78 10.72
CA ILE A 86 9.10 -5.46 12.03
C ILE A 86 9.04 -4.41 13.14
N GLY A 87 8.21 -4.65 14.16
CA GLY A 87 8.02 -3.70 15.27
C GLY A 87 7.22 -2.46 14.88
N TRP A 88 6.33 -2.60 13.89
CA TRP A 88 5.48 -1.50 13.43
C TRP A 88 4.65 -0.95 14.59
N ASP A 89 4.75 0.36 14.79
CA ASP A 89 3.79 1.15 15.55
C ASP A 89 2.31 0.86 15.18
N PRO A 90 1.49 0.40 16.13
CA PRO A 90 0.06 0.14 15.91
C PRO A 90 -0.74 1.35 15.43
N ALA A 91 -0.43 2.58 15.87
CA ALA A 91 -1.22 3.75 15.50
C ALA A 91 -1.14 4.02 14.00
N THR A 92 0.07 4.04 13.44
CA THR A 92 0.28 4.16 11.99
C THR A 92 -0.12 2.89 11.21
N GLY A 93 -0.20 1.74 11.86
CA GLY A 93 -0.80 0.54 11.26
C GLY A 93 -2.31 0.68 11.06
N LEU A 94 -2.98 1.31 12.02
CA LEU A 94 -4.42 1.61 11.93
C LEU A 94 -4.70 2.63 10.83
N THR A 95 -3.93 3.72 10.74
CA THR A 95 -4.11 4.70 9.64
C THR A 95 -3.91 4.05 8.26
N GLU A 96 -2.97 3.10 8.13
CA GLU A 96 -2.77 2.35 6.88
C GLU A 96 -3.99 1.49 6.51
N CYS A 97 -4.79 1.02 7.47
CA CYS A 97 -6.02 0.29 7.18
C CYS A 97 -7.07 1.19 6.51
N PHE A 98 -7.21 2.44 6.97
CA PHE A 98 -8.12 3.42 6.36
C PHE A 98 -7.67 3.80 4.93
N TYR A 99 -6.36 4.04 4.75
CA TYR A 99 -5.75 4.23 3.44
C TYR A 99 -6.12 3.10 2.47
N MET A 100 -5.90 1.85 2.88
CA MET A 100 -6.19 0.68 2.04
C MET A 100 -7.68 0.48 1.79
N ALA A 101 -8.53 0.70 2.79
CA ALA A 101 -9.97 0.58 2.63
C ALA A 101 -10.48 1.53 1.53
N LYS A 102 -10.07 2.80 1.58
CA LYS A 102 -10.43 3.79 0.55
C LYS A 102 -9.82 3.47 -0.82
N LEU A 103 -8.58 2.97 -0.84
CA LEU A 103 -7.90 2.62 -2.08
C LEU A 103 -8.54 1.40 -2.77
N PHE A 104 -8.99 0.41 -2.00
CA PHE A 104 -9.51 -0.86 -2.52
C PHE A 104 -10.99 -0.79 -2.88
N HIS A 105 -11.74 0.05 -2.16
CA HIS A 105 -13.19 0.16 -2.28
C HIS A 105 -13.63 1.63 -2.30
N PRO A 106 -13.18 2.43 -3.29
CA PRO A 106 -13.47 3.85 -3.34
C PRO A 106 -14.97 4.16 -3.38
N ASP A 107 -15.77 3.27 -3.97
CA ASP A 107 -17.23 3.33 -4.05
C ASP A 107 -17.94 3.11 -2.70
N LYS A 108 -17.33 2.36 -1.79
CA LYS A 108 -17.89 2.09 -0.44
C LYS A 108 -17.43 3.10 0.60
N PHE A 109 -16.31 3.76 0.35
CA PHE A 109 -15.66 4.70 1.25
C PHE A 109 -15.54 6.09 0.61
N GLU A 110 -16.54 6.50 -0.18
CA GLU A 110 -16.61 7.83 -0.79
C GLU A 110 -16.58 8.93 0.29
N ASP A 111 -17.36 8.73 1.36
CA ASP A 111 -17.50 9.66 2.49
C ASP A 111 -16.33 9.62 3.49
N LEU A 112 -15.38 8.68 3.35
CA LEU A 112 -14.25 8.54 4.27
C LEU A 112 -13.24 9.67 4.05
N ASN A 113 -13.09 10.58 5.01
CA ASN A 113 -11.96 11.51 5.03
C ASN A 113 -10.73 10.85 5.69
N GLU A 114 -9.94 10.14 4.88
CA GLU A 114 -8.78 9.38 5.35
C GLU A 114 -7.74 10.23 6.09
N GLU A 115 -7.55 11.47 5.67
CA GLU A 115 -6.58 12.38 6.28
C GLU A 115 -7.04 12.86 7.67
N GLU A 116 -8.33 13.14 7.81
CA GLU A 116 -8.95 13.53 9.08
C GLU A 116 -8.94 12.37 10.08
N GLU A 117 -9.37 11.18 9.67
CA GLU A 117 -9.30 9.97 10.51
C GLU A 117 -7.87 9.66 10.95
N GLY A 118 -6.91 9.79 10.02
CA GLY A 118 -5.49 9.61 10.33
C GLY A 118 -5.00 10.61 11.37
N ASN A 119 -5.39 11.88 11.28
CA ASN A 119 -5.05 12.89 12.29
C ASN A 119 -5.70 12.59 13.63
N GLU A 120 -6.98 12.22 13.69
CA GLU A 120 -7.66 11.86 14.94
C GLU A 120 -6.94 10.69 15.65
N ILE A 121 -6.58 9.65 14.89
CA ILE A 121 -5.84 8.51 15.42
C ILE A 121 -4.48 8.96 15.95
N LEU A 122 -3.68 9.65 15.14
CA LEU A 122 -2.32 10.00 15.55
C LEU A 122 -2.31 11.02 16.70
N GLU A 123 -3.25 11.95 16.75
CA GLU A 123 -3.42 12.85 17.88
C GLU A 123 -3.79 12.08 19.15
N LYS A 124 -4.67 11.08 19.06
CA LYS A 124 -5.05 10.26 20.21
C LYS A 124 -3.87 9.52 20.83
N PHE A 125 -2.97 8.98 20.01
CA PHE A 125 -1.83 8.19 20.48
C PHE A 125 -0.61 9.04 20.84
N TYR A 126 -0.39 10.16 20.15
CA TYR A 126 0.84 10.95 20.27
C TYR A 126 0.63 12.36 20.84
N GLY A 127 -0.60 12.86 20.91
CA GLY A 127 -0.92 14.21 21.37
C GLY A 127 -0.43 15.31 20.42
N ILE A 128 -0.22 15.00 19.14
CA ILE A 128 0.28 15.93 18.14
C ILE A 128 -0.77 16.13 17.07
N ASP A 129 -1.38 17.31 17.07
CA ASP A 129 -2.31 17.76 16.03
C ASP A 129 -1.63 17.87 14.65
N GLY A 130 -2.38 17.46 13.62
CA GLY A 130 -1.96 17.47 12.22
C GLY A 130 -0.76 16.56 11.90
N LEU A 131 -0.42 15.58 12.75
CA LEU A 131 0.74 14.73 12.54
C LEU A 131 0.60 13.88 11.26
N TYR A 132 -0.59 13.37 10.99
CA TYR A 132 -0.82 12.54 9.81
C TYR A 132 -0.71 13.35 8.52
N THR A 133 -1.30 14.55 8.48
CA THR A 133 -1.12 15.50 7.37
C THR A 133 0.36 15.75 7.08
N LYS A 134 1.16 16.06 8.11
CA LYS A 134 2.61 16.26 7.94
C LYS A 134 3.32 15.02 7.39
N MET A 135 2.92 13.83 7.83
CA MET A 135 3.46 12.58 7.27
C MET A 135 3.08 12.39 5.81
N LEU A 136 1.84 12.73 5.45
CA LEU A 136 1.39 12.65 4.07
C LEU A 136 2.10 13.66 3.18
N ASP A 137 2.42 14.87 3.67
CA ASP A 137 3.13 15.92 2.91
C ASP A 137 4.58 15.53 2.59
N LEU A 138 5.15 14.64 3.39
CA LEU A 138 6.48 14.05 3.19
C LEU A 138 6.42 12.74 2.40
N SER A 139 5.26 12.39 1.86
CA SER A 139 5.05 11.14 1.14
C SER A 139 4.45 11.37 -0.24
N ASP A 140 4.75 10.46 -1.16
CA ASP A 140 4.13 10.40 -2.48
C ASP A 140 2.94 9.43 -2.51
N ARG A 141 2.32 9.15 -1.36
CA ARG A 141 1.10 8.32 -1.30
C ARG A 141 -0.03 8.94 -2.12
N TYR A 142 -0.95 8.10 -2.59
CA TYR A 142 -2.11 8.55 -3.31
C TYR A 142 -2.91 9.54 -2.45
N ARG A 143 -3.28 10.69 -3.04
CA ARG A 143 -4.13 11.70 -2.41
C ARG A 143 -5.46 11.76 -3.15
N TRP A 144 -6.54 11.65 -2.40
CA TRP A 144 -7.91 11.85 -2.87
C TRP A 144 -8.10 13.34 -3.12
N ARG A 145 -8.58 13.70 -4.31
CA ARG A 145 -8.94 15.08 -4.66
C ARG A 145 -10.40 15.35 -4.30
#